data_AF-A0AAV1LF72-F1
#
_entry.id   AF-A0AAV1LF72-F1
#
_cell.length_a   1.000
_cell.length_b   1.000
_cell.length_c   1.000
_cell.angle_alpha   90.00
_cell.angle_beta   90.00
_cell.angle_gamma   90.00
#
_symmetry.space_group_name_H-M   'P 1'
#
loop_
_entity.id
_entity.type
_entity.pdbx_description
1 polymer ?
#
loop_
_entity_poly.entity_id
_entity_poly.type
_entity_poly.pdbx_seq_one_letter_code
_entity_poly.pdbx_strand_id
1 'polypeptide(L)'
;MDKEDSIRLIQLYGSFKMLWDSKDPDHLNKSKREDCWMKISKEMKLPIPELKKKLDSLTASYRREKSKQRKSNITGSGADEIYISKWFGFKYFDFMSNKDDTGITKEGGIDIVSPLFMFIFKIS
;
A
#
# COMPACT_ATOMS: atom_id res chain seq x y z
N MET A 1 -12.36 10.75 10.96
CA MET A 1 -12.37 10.19 9.60
C MET A 1 -12.86 8.77 9.69
N ASP A 2 -14.03 8.54 9.13
CA ASP A 2 -14.76 7.29 9.27
C ASP A 2 -14.27 6.23 8.28
N LYS A 3 -14.88 5.05 8.32
CA LYS A 3 -14.53 3.93 7.45
C LYS A 3 -14.71 4.28 5.97
N GLU A 4 -15.80 4.94 5.63
CA GLU A 4 -16.14 5.33 4.26
C GLU A 4 -15.17 6.37 3.71
N ASP A 5 -14.86 7.41 4.50
CA ASP A 5 -13.83 8.39 4.15
C ASP A 5 -12.47 7.74 3.96
N SER A 6 -12.13 6.77 4.81
CA SER A 6 -10.86 6.04 4.70
C SER A 6 -10.80 5.23 3.40
N ILE A 7 -11.91 4.62 2.98
CA ILE A 7 -12.02 3.91 1.69
C ILE A 7 -11.88 4.88 0.54
N ARG A 8 -12.58 6.02 0.58
CA ARG A 8 -12.50 7.06 -0.45
C ARG A 8 -11.07 7.61 -0.59
N LEU A 9 -10.38 7.84 0.52
CA LEU A 9 -8.97 8.23 0.53
C LEU A 9 -8.07 7.21 -0.15
N ILE A 10 -8.28 5.90 0.10
CA ILE A 10 -7.51 4.82 -0.55
C ILE A 10 -7.75 4.82 -2.05
N GLN A 11 -9.01 4.96 -2.49
CA GLN A 11 -9.37 4.98 -3.91
C GLN A 11 -8.79 6.18 -4.65
N LEU A 12 -8.90 7.38 -4.07
CA LEU A 12 -8.29 8.59 -4.61
C LEU A 12 -6.77 8.46 -4.68
N TYR A 13 -6.14 7.94 -3.63
CA TYR A 13 -4.71 7.70 -3.64
C TYR A 13 -4.29 6.69 -4.73
N GLY A 14 -5.07 5.61 -4.91
CA GLY A 14 -4.82 4.59 -5.93
C GLY A 14 -4.93 5.11 -7.36
N SER A 15 -5.76 6.12 -7.64
CA SER A 15 -5.91 6.70 -8.98
C SER A 15 -4.69 7.52 -9.43
N PHE A 16 -3.90 8.03 -8.49
CA PHE A 16 -2.67 8.79 -8.78
C PHE A 16 -1.44 7.90 -8.68
N LYS A 17 -1.09 7.21 -9.78
CA LYS A 17 0.08 6.31 -9.87
C LYS A 17 1.37 6.92 -9.34
N MET A 18 1.69 8.16 -9.69
CA MET A 18 2.87 8.88 -9.19
C MET A 18 3.00 8.95 -7.66
N LEU A 19 1.90 8.79 -6.89
CA LEU A 19 1.97 8.81 -5.42
C LEU A 19 2.47 7.50 -4.82
N TRP A 20 2.18 6.36 -5.45
CA TRP A 20 2.45 5.02 -4.91
C TRP A 20 3.31 4.13 -5.80
N ASP A 21 3.47 4.52 -7.06
CA ASP A 21 4.20 3.78 -8.06
C ASP A 21 5.61 4.30 -8.30
N SER A 22 6.61 3.59 -7.76
CA SER A 22 8.02 3.88 -7.99
C SER A 22 8.47 3.69 -9.44
N LYS A 23 7.69 2.98 -10.28
CA LYS A 23 7.95 2.84 -11.71
C LYS A 23 7.41 4.02 -12.53
N ASP A 24 6.58 4.86 -11.93
CA ASP A 24 6.05 6.04 -12.59
C ASP A 24 7.17 7.09 -12.69
N PRO A 25 7.46 7.63 -13.89
CA PRO A 25 8.53 8.62 -14.07
C PRO A 25 8.26 9.91 -13.26
N ASP A 26 7.00 10.22 -12.97
CA ASP A 26 6.61 11.37 -12.18
C ASP A 26 6.65 11.11 -10.66
N HIS A 27 6.99 9.89 -10.22
CA HIS A 27 7.15 9.57 -8.80
C HIS A 27 8.25 10.38 -8.11
N LEU A 28 9.32 10.70 -8.84
CA LEU A 28 10.40 11.54 -8.33
C LEU A 28 10.08 13.04 -8.44
N ASN A 29 9.04 13.40 -9.20
CA ASN A 29 8.65 14.79 -9.39
C ASN A 29 7.84 15.28 -8.18
N LYS A 30 8.53 15.99 -7.27
CA LYS A 30 7.93 16.54 -6.05
C LYS A 30 6.74 17.46 -6.34
N SER A 31 6.83 18.33 -7.34
CA SER A 31 5.77 19.29 -7.68
C SER A 31 4.49 18.57 -8.12
N LYS A 32 4.61 17.58 -9.03
CA LYS A 32 3.45 16.80 -9.49
C LYS A 32 2.79 16.00 -8.36
N ARG A 33 3.60 15.47 -7.43
CA ARG A 33 3.09 14.78 -6.23
C ARG A 33 2.32 15.73 -5.32
N GLU A 34 2.84 16.93 -5.08
CA GLU A 34 2.16 17.96 -4.30
C GLU A 34 0.84 18.38 -4.95
N ASP A 35 0.80 18.53 -6.27
CA ASP A 35 -0.44 18.82 -7.01
C ASP A 35 -1.48 17.71 -6.85
N CYS A 36 -1.06 16.45 -6.89
CA CYS A 36 -1.97 15.32 -6.64
C CYS A 36 -2.50 15.33 -5.20
N TRP A 37 -1.65 15.58 -4.22
CA TRP A 37 -2.09 15.74 -2.83
C TRP A 37 -3.05 16.92 -2.65
N MET A 38 -2.84 18.01 -3.37
CA MET A 38 -3.75 19.16 -3.37
C MET A 38 -5.11 18.80 -3.96
N LYS A 39 -5.15 18.01 -5.05
CA LYS A 39 -6.40 17.48 -5.61
C LYS A 39 -7.16 16.61 -4.61
N ILE A 40 -6.48 15.68 -3.93
CA ILE A 40 -7.09 14.82 -2.90
C ILE A 40 -7.60 15.68 -1.73
N SER A 41 -6.82 16.66 -1.29
CA SER A 41 -7.22 17.60 -0.23
C SER A 41 -8.50 18.37 -0.57
N LYS A 42 -8.59 18.92 -1.79
CA LYS A 42 -9.79 19.62 -2.27
C LYS A 42 -11.02 18.69 -2.31
N GLU A 43 -10.84 17.47 -2.78
CA GLU A 43 -11.92 16.48 -2.90
C GLU A 43 -12.44 15.99 -1.52
N MET A 44 -11.52 15.74 -0.59
CA MET A 44 -11.82 15.28 0.77
C MET A 44 -12.17 16.43 1.71
N LYS A 45 -11.93 17.68 1.31
CA LYS A 45 -12.08 18.90 2.13
C LYS A 45 -11.31 18.80 3.45
N LEU A 46 -10.11 18.22 3.41
CA LEU A 46 -9.25 17.98 4.57
C LEU A 46 -7.81 18.40 4.32
N PRO A 47 -7.07 18.86 5.34
CA PRO A 47 -5.68 19.24 5.19
C PRO A 47 -4.80 18.08 4.69
N ILE A 48 -3.87 18.39 3.77
CA ILE A 48 -2.89 17.41 3.25
C ILE A 48 -2.14 16.67 4.37
N PRO A 49 -1.67 17.33 5.46
CA PRO A 49 -0.95 16.62 6.52
C PRO A 49 -1.80 15.55 7.23
N GLU A 50 -3.09 15.82 7.44
CA GLU A 50 -4.01 14.86 8.06
C GLU A 50 -4.28 13.67 7.15
N LEU A 51 -4.47 13.93 5.85
CA LEU A 51 -4.67 12.89 4.84
C LEU A 51 -3.44 11.99 4.71
N LYS A 52 -2.23 12.57 4.68
CA LYS A 52 -0.97 11.82 4.66
C LYS A 52 -0.83 10.95 5.91
N LYS A 53 -1.00 11.52 7.11
CA LYS A 53 -0.93 10.79 8.38
C LYS A 53 -1.92 9.63 8.43
N LYS A 54 -3.14 9.84 7.93
CA LYS A 54 -4.15 8.78 7.87
C LYS A 54 -3.74 7.70 6.87
N LEU A 55 -3.27 8.09 5.69
CA LEU A 55 -2.83 7.14 4.67
C LEU A 55 -1.63 6.30 5.13
N ASP A 56 -0.69 6.88 5.89
CA ASP A 56 0.43 6.15 6.49
C ASP A 56 -0.06 5.04 7.44
N SER A 57 -1.08 5.35 8.27
CA SER A 57 -1.71 4.36 9.14
C SER A 57 -2.43 3.25 8.37
N LEU A 58 -3.13 3.60 7.29
CA LEU A 58 -3.83 2.65 6.42
C LEU A 58 -2.83 1.74 5.68
N THR A 59 -1.79 2.31 5.08
CA THR A 59 -0.75 1.53 4.36
C THR A 59 0.04 0.64 5.31
N ALA A 60 0.35 1.09 6.54
CA ALA A 60 0.96 0.24 7.56
C ALA A 60 0.07 -0.95 7.93
N SER A 61 -1.25 -0.73 8.03
CA SER A 61 -2.23 -1.80 8.28
C SER A 61 -2.27 -2.79 7.12
N TYR A 62 -2.31 -2.30 5.87
CA TYR A 62 -2.24 -3.14 4.67
C TYR A 62 -0.98 -4.03 4.66
N ARG A 63 0.20 -3.46 4.94
CA ARG A 63 1.46 -4.22 5.00
C ARG A 63 1.41 -5.36 6.03
N ARG A 64 0.83 -5.11 7.21
CA ARG A 64 0.65 -6.15 8.24
C ARG A 64 -0.28 -7.27 7.77
N GLU A 65 -1.41 -6.91 7.16
CA GLU A 65 -2.38 -7.88 6.63
C GLU A 65 -1.78 -8.71 5.48
N LYS A 66 -1.04 -8.07 4.56
CA LYS A 66 -0.33 -8.76 3.47
C LYS A 66 0.74 -9.71 4.02
N SER A 67 1.45 -9.34 5.09
CA SER A 67 2.43 -10.22 5.74
C SER A 67 1.78 -11.48 6.34
N LYS A 68 0.60 -11.35 6.97
CA LYS A 68 -0.16 -12.50 7.48
C LYS A 68 -0.59 -13.44 6.33
N GLN A 69 -1.11 -12.88 5.25
CA GLN A 69 -1.51 -13.66 4.07
C GLN A 69 -0.32 -14.37 3.40
N ARG A 70 0.86 -13.73 3.35
CA ARG A 70 2.07 -14.40 2.83
C ARG A 70 2.52 -15.54 3.74
N LYS A 71 2.47 -15.35 5.06
CA LYS A 71 2.86 -16.38 6.03
C LYS A 71 1.95 -17.61 5.99
N SER A 72 0.62 -17.43 5.87
CA SER A 72 -0.31 -18.55 5.73
C SER A 72 -0.03 -19.39 4.47
N ASN A 73 0.50 -18.77 3.41
CA ASN A 73 0.83 -19.49 2.18
C ASN A 73 2.17 -20.26 2.25
N ILE A 74 3.08 -19.89 3.15
CA ILE A 74 4.43 -20.47 3.25
C ILE A 74 4.47 -21.61 4.27
N THR A 75 3.75 -21.48 5.38
CA THR A 75 3.67 -22.55 6.37
C THR A 75 2.74 -23.63 5.84
N GLY A 76 3.28 -24.79 5.45
CA GLY A 76 2.53 -25.96 4.94
C GLY A 76 1.59 -26.63 5.96
N SER A 77 0.75 -25.84 6.64
CA SER A 77 -0.46 -26.31 7.30
C SER A 77 -1.46 -26.60 6.18
N GLY A 78 -1.82 -27.88 6.02
CA GLY A 78 -2.55 -28.41 4.86
C GLY A 78 -3.74 -27.55 4.43
N ALA A 79 -3.88 -27.40 3.11
CA ALA A 79 -4.98 -26.97 2.24
C ALA A 79 -6.16 -26.08 2.72
N ASP A 80 -6.44 -25.91 4.01
CA ASP A 80 -7.73 -25.41 4.51
C ASP A 80 -7.70 -24.02 5.18
N GLU A 81 -6.54 -23.39 5.43
CA GLU A 81 -6.50 -22.05 6.05
C GLU A 81 -5.72 -21.01 5.23
N ILE A 82 -6.22 -20.68 4.04
CA ILE A 82 -5.82 -19.44 3.36
C ILE A 82 -6.34 -18.27 4.21
N TYR A 83 -5.43 -17.45 4.77
CA TYR A 83 -5.82 -16.27 5.54
C TYR A 83 -6.51 -15.24 4.63
N ILE A 84 -7.80 -15.03 4.85
CA ILE A 84 -8.56 -13.94 4.24
C ILE A 84 -8.58 -12.75 5.20
N SER A 85 -7.97 -11.63 4.80
CA SER A 85 -7.99 -10.41 5.62
C SER A 85 -9.43 -9.93 5.81
N LYS A 86 -9.83 -9.80 7.08
CA LYS A 86 -11.13 -9.23 7.48
C LYS A 86 -11.08 -7.69 7.54
N TRP A 87 -9.92 -7.08 7.28
CA TRP A 87 -9.76 -5.64 7.40
C TRP A 87 -10.44 -4.91 6.24
N PHE A 88 -11.27 -3.90 6.57
CA PHE A 88 -12.12 -3.23 5.59
C PHE A 88 -11.36 -2.59 4.42
N GLY A 89 -10.12 -2.14 4.66
CA GLY A 89 -9.30 -1.45 3.69
C GLY A 89 -8.60 -2.39 2.72
N PHE A 90 -8.48 -3.68 3.05
CA PHE A 90 -7.59 -4.61 2.37
C PHE A 90 -7.89 -4.73 0.87
N LYS A 91 -9.16 -4.92 0.51
CA LYS A 91 -9.61 -5.05 -0.88
C LYS A 91 -9.40 -3.79 -1.72
N TYR A 92 -9.30 -2.61 -1.10
CA TYR A 92 -9.14 -1.34 -1.81
C TYR A 92 -7.66 -1.03 -2.12
N PHE A 93 -6.72 -1.76 -1.50
CA PHE A 93 -5.30 -1.67 -1.78
C PHE A 93 -4.84 -2.60 -2.92
N ASP A 94 -5.77 -3.20 -3.67
CA ASP A 94 -5.47 -4.17 -4.73
C ASP A 94 -4.56 -3.62 -5.84
N PHE A 95 -4.63 -2.32 -6.12
CA PHE A 95 -3.72 -1.66 -7.06
C PHE A 95 -2.23 -1.80 -6.69
N MET A 96 -1.91 -2.04 -5.41
CA MET A 96 -0.55 -2.33 -4.96
C MET A 96 -0.14 -3.80 -5.11
N SER A 97 -1.10 -4.71 -5.30
CA SER A 97 -0.86 -6.16 -5.35
C SER A 97 -0.14 -6.59 -6.63
N ASN A 98 -0.40 -5.92 -7.76
CA ASN A 98 0.21 -6.21 -9.07
C ASN A 98 1.71 -5.89 -9.16
N LYS A 99 2.34 -5.48 -8.05
CA LYS A 99 3.79 -5.23 -7.97
C LYS A 99 4.60 -6.45 -7.54
N ASP A 100 3.95 -7.47 -6.99
CA ASP A 100 4.62 -8.65 -6.43
C ASP A 100 4.95 -9.73 -7.50
N ASP A 101 4.47 -9.58 -8.75
CA ASP A 101 4.67 -10.57 -9.82
C ASP A 101 6.03 -10.50 -10.56
N THR A 102 6.96 -9.67 -10.09
CA THR A 102 8.35 -9.76 -10.57
C THR A 102 9.18 -10.61 -9.62
N GLY A 103 9.11 -11.93 -9.79
CA GLY A 103 10.13 -12.88 -9.30
C GLY A 103 9.60 -13.99 -8.40
N ILE A 104 8.82 -14.93 -8.94
CA ILE A 104 8.84 -16.30 -8.40
C ILE A 104 10.20 -16.90 -8.78
N THR A 105 11.22 -16.67 -7.96
CA THR A 105 12.35 -17.59 -7.90
C THR A 105 11.95 -18.65 -6.91
N LYS A 106 11.57 -19.82 -7.42
CA LYS A 106 11.59 -21.04 -6.63
C LYS A 106 13.05 -21.26 -6.25
N GLU A 107 13.40 -21.16 -4.98
CA GLU A 107 14.49 -21.92 -4.37
C GLU A 107 14.47 -21.68 -2.86
N GLY A 108 14.69 -22.78 -2.12
CA GLY A 108 14.51 -22.81 -0.68
C GLY A 108 15.56 -21.98 0.07
N GLY A 109 15.19 -21.63 1.30
CA GLY A 109 16.15 -21.22 2.32
C GLY A 109 16.53 -19.73 2.29
N ILE A 110 15.95 -19.02 3.26
CA ILE A 110 16.59 -17.92 4.01
C ILE A 110 16.80 -16.58 3.28
N ASP A 111 16.19 -15.55 3.86
CA ASP A 111 16.38 -14.10 3.67
C ASP A 111 16.00 -13.54 2.28
N ILE A 112 15.66 -12.26 2.07
CA ILE A 112 15.83 -11.02 2.81
C ILE A 112 14.60 -10.17 2.40
N VAL A 113 13.99 -9.45 3.32
CA VAL A 113 13.03 -8.38 3.03
C VAL A 113 13.48 -7.58 1.80
N SER A 114 12.66 -7.48 0.73
CA SER A 114 13.01 -6.58 -0.39
C SER A 114 13.23 -5.17 0.19
N PRO A 115 14.48 -4.66 0.25
CA PRO A 115 14.79 -3.44 0.99
C PRO A 115 14.26 -2.19 0.31
N LEU A 116 13.87 -2.31 -0.98
CA LEU A 116 13.50 -1.17 -1.80
C LEU A 116 12.23 -0.45 -1.32
N PHE A 117 11.29 -1.16 -0.68
CA PHE A 117 10.07 -0.56 -0.13
C PHE A 117 10.22 -0.04 1.30
N MET A 118 11.30 -0.41 2.00
CA MET A 118 11.56 0.05 3.37
C MET A 118 12.20 1.45 3.40
N PHE A 119 12.82 1.88 2.30
CA PHE A 119 13.51 3.18 2.22
C PHE A 119 12.64 4.38 1.81
N ILE A 120 11.52 4.20 1.11
CA ILE A 120 10.78 5.34 0.54
C ILE A 120 9.85 6.04 1.56
N PHE A 121 9.49 5.42 2.69
CA PHE A 121 8.53 5.98 3.66
C PHE A 121 9.11 6.32 5.05
N LYS A 122 10.43 6.25 5.24
CA LYS A 122 11.08 6.54 6.54
C LYS A 122 11.80 7.90 6.61
N ILE A 123 11.72 8.74 5.57
CA ILE A 123 12.34 10.07 5.57
C ILE A 123 11.28 11.12 5.26
N SER A 124 10.62 11.63 6.30
CA SER A 124 10.27 13.04 6.45
C SER A 124 9.78 13.33 7.87
#